data_AF-A0A0N4XSZ2-F1
#
_entry.id   AF-A0A0N4XSZ2-F1
#
_cell.length_a   1.000
_cell.length_b   1.000
_cell.length_c   1.000
_cell.angle_alpha   90.00
_cell.angle_beta   90.00
_cell.angle_gamma   90.00
#
_symmetry.space_group_name_H-M   'P 1'
#
loop_
_entity.id
_entity.type
_entity.pdbx_description
1 polymer ?
#
loop_
_entity_poly.entity_id
_entity_poly.type
_entity_poly.pdbx_seq_one_letter_code
_entity_poly.pdbx_strand_id
1 'polypeptide(L)' 'MVQTTGTECRQTWACPAGTQPYYYDYSSVPIDYPPGEYAQCYPPPRNNWYLPDGITQIQAVSCESPI' A
#
# COMPACT_ATOMS: atom_id res chain seq x y z
N MET A 1 -5.47 5.05 8.35
CA MET A 1 -6.80 5.68 8.14
C MET A 1 -7.00 5.93 6.65
N VAL A 2 -8.23 5.78 6.12
CA VAL A 2 -8.50 6.06 4.70
C VAL A 2 -8.99 7.50 4.55
N GLN A 3 -8.29 8.32 3.77
CA GLN A 3 -8.72 9.66 3.35
C GLN A 3 -9.13 9.63 1.88
N THR A 4 -10.25 10.23 1.52
CA THR A 4 -10.67 10.40 0.12
C THR A 4 -10.23 11.77 -0.41
N THR A 5 -9.75 11.84 -1.64
CA THR A 5 -9.44 13.08 -2.37
C THR A 5 -10.02 12.95 -3.78
N GLY A 6 -11.19 13.56 -4.01
CA GLY A 6 -11.90 13.42 -5.28
C GLY A 6 -12.30 11.96 -5.55
N THR A 7 -11.77 11.39 -6.64
CA THR A 7 -11.95 9.99 -7.04
C THR A 7 -10.80 9.09 -6.59
N GLU A 8 -9.97 9.51 -5.64
CA GLU A 8 -8.88 8.71 -5.11
C GLU A 8 -9.10 8.51 -3.61
N CYS A 9 -8.68 7.38 -3.07
CA CYS A 9 -8.54 7.23 -1.62
C CYS A 9 -7.11 6.88 -1.27
N ARG A 10 -6.70 7.31 -0.09
CA ARG A 10 -5.37 7.12 0.45
C ARG A 10 -5.52 6.40 1.79
N GLN A 11 -5.00 5.18 1.89
CA GLN A 11 -4.88 4.50 3.17
C GLN A 11 -3.48 4.72 3.70
N THR A 12 -3.36 5.43 4.83
CA THR A 12 -2.11 5.49 5.59
C THR A 12 -2.09 4.41 6.67
N TRP A 13 -0.92 3.86 6.94
CA TRP A 13 -0.65 2.97 8.07
C TRP A 13 0.62 3.42 8.78
N ALA A 14 0.84 2.91 9.98
CA ALA A 14 2.10 3.02 10.69
C ALA A 14 2.43 1.62 11.18
N CYS A 15 3.63 1.13 10.86
CA CYS A 15 4.05 -0.18 11.34
C CYS A 15 4.47 -0.13 12.82
N PRO A 16 4.17 -1.17 13.61
CA PRO A 16 4.67 -1.29 14.98
C PRO A 16 6.19 -1.16 15.05
N ALA A 17 6.71 -0.69 16.20
CA ALA A 17 8.14 -0.62 16.42
C ALA A 17 8.81 -2.00 16.26
N GLY A 18 9.91 -2.04 15.50
CA GLY A 18 10.62 -3.28 15.18
C GLY A 18 10.06 -4.06 13.98
N THR A 19 9.09 -3.48 13.25
CA THR A 19 8.60 -4.00 11.97
C THR A 19 8.74 -2.94 10.89
N GLN A 20 8.84 -3.36 9.64
CA GLN A 20 8.86 -2.48 8.47
C GLN A 20 7.73 -2.84 7.50
N PRO A 21 7.23 -1.87 6.73
CA PRO A 21 6.18 -2.12 5.76
C PRO A 21 6.71 -2.90 4.55
N TYR A 22 5.96 -3.91 4.12
CA TYR A 22 6.12 -4.61 2.84
C TYR A 22 4.83 -4.53 2.05
N TYR A 23 4.93 -4.56 0.71
CA TYR A 23 3.79 -4.79 -0.16
C TYR A 23 3.92 -6.12 -0.89
N TYR A 24 2.76 -6.61 -1.30
CA TYR A 24 2.63 -7.78 -2.15
C TYR A 24 1.97 -7.36 -3.46
N ASP A 25 2.64 -7.62 -4.57
CA ASP A 25 2.04 -7.62 -5.89
C ASP A 25 1.47 -9.01 -6.22
N TYR A 26 1.12 -9.24 -7.48
CA TYR A 26 0.62 -10.55 -7.94
C TYR A 26 1.66 -11.68 -7.90
N SER A 27 2.94 -11.39 -7.63
CA SER A 27 3.97 -12.42 -7.43
C SER A 27 3.92 -13.05 -6.04
N SER A 28 3.18 -12.46 -5.08
CA SER A 28 3.11 -12.89 -3.68
C SER A 28 4.48 -12.95 -2.97
N VAL A 29 5.49 -12.27 -3.51
CA VAL A 29 6.77 -12.05 -2.85
C VAL A 29 6.69 -10.76 -2.03
N PRO A 30 7.17 -10.74 -0.78
CA PRO A 30 7.25 -9.50 -0.01
C PRO A 30 8.30 -8.58 -0.63
N ILE A 31 7.90 -7.34 -0.94
CA ILE A 31 8.79 -6.30 -1.48
C ILE A 31 8.77 -5.09 -0.54
N ASP A 32 9.94 -4.52 -0.27
CA ASP A 32 10.08 -3.34 0.59
C ASP A 32 9.14 -2.22 0.16
N TYR A 33 8.36 -1.70 1.11
CA TYR A 33 7.43 -0.62 0.81
C TYR A 33 8.20 0.69 0.57
N PRO A 34 7.91 1.42 -0.52
CA PRO A 34 8.60 2.68 -0.79
C PRO A 34 8.30 3.75 0.27
N PRO A 35 9.14 4.80 0.39
CA PRO A 35 8.91 5.89 1.33
C PRO A 35 7.52 6.52 1.13
N GLY A 36 6.71 6.58 2.19
CA GLY A 36 5.38 7.20 2.14
C GLY A 36 4.33 6.57 3.06
N GLU A 37 4.46 5.30 3.45
CA GLU A 37 3.50 4.58 4.32
C GLU A 37 2.02 4.79 3.95
N TYR A 38 1.74 4.87 2.64
CA TYR A 38 0.38 4.96 2.13
C TYR A 38 0.18 4.18 0.84
N ALA A 39 -1.04 3.70 0.64
CA ALA A 39 -1.51 3.14 -0.62
C ALA A 39 -2.62 4.01 -1.18
N GLN A 40 -2.68 4.09 -2.49
CA GLN A 40 -3.77 4.75 -3.21
C GLN A 40 -4.78 3.70 -3.64
N CYS A 41 -6.07 4.01 -3.59
CA CYS A 41 -7.09 3.22 -4.28
C CYS A 41 -7.98 4.09 -5.13
N TYR A 42 -8.49 3.46 -6.18
CA TYR A 42 -9.44 4.07 -7.10
C TYR A 42 -10.81 3.41 -6.91
N PRO A 43 -11.90 4.19 -6.83
CA PRO A 43 -13.25 3.66 -6.82
C PRO A 43 -13.54 2.89 -8.12
N PRO A 44 -14.65 2.16 -8.17
CA PRO A 44 -15.11 1.53 -9.40
C PRO A 44 -15.07 2.49 -10.60
N PRO A 45 -14.61 2.04 -11.79
CA PRO A 45 -14.46 0.64 -12.21
C PRO A 45 -13.07 0.02 -11.96
N ARG A 46 -12.06 0.79 -11.53
CA ARG A 46 -10.70 0.26 -11.31
C ARG A 46 -10.66 -0.68 -10.10
N ASN A 47 -11.24 -0.25 -8.98
CA ASN A 47 -11.34 -1.00 -7.72
C ASN A 47 -10.04 -1.70 -7.28
N ASN A 48 -8.90 -1.06 -7.55
CA ASN A 48 -7.55 -1.59 -7.32
C ASN A 48 -6.78 -0.67 -6.37
N TRP A 49 -5.83 -1.27 -5.65
CA TRP A 49 -4.87 -0.56 -4.81
C TRP A 49 -3.53 -0.40 -5.54
N TYR A 50 -2.86 0.72 -5.29
CA TYR A 50 -1.58 1.08 -5.89
C TYR A 50 -0.63 1.65 -4.83
N LEU A 51 0.66 1.58 -5.12
CA LEU A 51 1.70 2.31 -4.37
C LEU A 51 1.50 3.83 -4.49
N PRO A 52 2.25 4.64 -3.69
CA PRO A 52 2.30 6.09 -3.82
C PRO A 52 2.60 6.64 -5.22
N ASP A 53 3.17 5.83 -6.11
CA ASP A 53 3.48 6.19 -7.49
C ASP A 53 2.25 6.22 -8.41
N GLY A 54 1.11 5.67 -7.97
CA GLY A 54 -0.14 5.57 -8.74
C GLY A 54 -0.10 4.59 -9.93
N ILE A 55 1.00 3.84 -10.08
CA ILE A 55 1.24 2.96 -11.23
C ILE A 55 1.39 1.51 -10.78
N THR A 56 2.11 1.26 -9.68
CA THR A 56 2.39 -0.09 -9.21
C THR A 56 1.19 -0.63 -8.44
N GLN A 57 0.48 -1.60 -9.01
CA GLN A 57 -0.68 -2.21 -8.39
C GLN A 57 -0.26 -3.18 -7.28
N ILE A 58 -0.96 -3.12 -6.13
CA ILE A 58 -0.71 -3.97 -4.96
C ILE A 58 -1.95 -4.78 -4.60
N GLN A 59 -1.75 -5.96 -4.03
CA GLN A 59 -2.80 -6.80 -3.46
C GLN A 59 -2.95 -6.61 -1.96
N ALA A 60 -1.82 -6.48 -1.27
CA ALA A 60 -1.78 -6.39 0.18
C ALA A 60 -0.58 -5.56 0.65
N VAL A 61 -0.71 -5.07 1.87
CA VAL A 61 0.36 -4.43 2.64
C VAL A 61 0.41 -5.12 3.99
N SER A 62 1.62 -5.41 4.45
CA SER A 62 1.90 -6.02 5.75
C SER A 62 2.97 -5.21 6.48
N CYS A 63 3.04 -5.38 7.80
CA CYS A 63 4.18 -4.98 8.60
C CYS A 63 4.88 -6.25 9.06
N GLU A 64 6.16 -6.41 8.69
CA GLU A 64 6.92 -7.61 8.97
C GLU A 64 8.23 -7.27 9.67
N SER A 65 8.77 -8.24 10.43
CA SER A 65 10.10 -8.10 10.98
C SER A 65 11.14 -8.13 9.84
N PRO A 66 12.15 -7.24 9.85
CA PRO A 66 13.25 -7.32 8.88
C PRO A 66 13.89 -8.72 8.95
N ILE A 67 14.09 -9.33 7.78
CA ILE A 67 14.78 -10.62 7.63
C ILE A 67 16.29 -10.41 7.79
#